data_AF-A0A5C1NE08-F1
#
_entry.id   AF-A0A5C1NE08-F1
#
_cell.length_a   1.000
_cell.length_b   1.000
_cell.length_c   1.000
_cell.angle_alpha   90.00
_cell.angle_beta   90.00
_cell.angle_gamma   90.00
#
_symmetry.space_group_name_H-M   'P 1'
#
loop_
_entity.id
_entity.type
_entity.pdbx_description
1 polymer ?
#
loop_
_entity_poly.entity_id
_entity_poly.type
_entity_poly.pdbx_seq_one_letter_code
_entity_poly.pdbx_strand_id
1 'polypeptide(L)'
;MKETYTALREFGAAFMGPALTMYARAVRDNSSGRLPVCLAREGWLIHRLLTRLESEGLVRFEHSPIYLKVSRTLLFRAMVGEPSIWPLAMKSGFSGSVLDLMMKRFGFQMHEVFACLPPELLGFNLELPEDAEKVSEWLEPHAERLNEQVRYTREALSEYFTRSGLYDQNLTPMMLDLGYAGTIQKLCTKLLNRDTDGLYFVATKAGQTDIDGHTATVRGVFREGVEWKQGYTMLERSLYFECLMTAPHGQVVDILQTHDGKLIFSHGREASSQRFYQDLEAVLDGAIDAVVEAMSKDITYTTEEVEDLFEVFSTRPGALPQASWHLFTADDDISGNGMVNPLHIFGF
;
A
#
# COMPACT_ATOMS: atom_id res chain seq x y z
N MET A 1 18.66 -24.78 8.30
CA MET A 1 18.20 -23.60 9.07
C MET A 1 19.21 -22.46 9.06
N LYS A 2 20.44 -22.62 9.58
CA LYS A 2 21.42 -21.52 9.63
C LYS A 2 21.82 -20.97 8.25
N GLU A 3 22.10 -21.86 7.28
CA GLU A 3 22.47 -21.46 5.91
C GLU A 3 21.32 -20.77 5.16
N THR A 4 20.09 -21.25 5.33
CA THR A 4 18.87 -20.65 4.75
C THR A 4 18.62 -19.25 5.29
N TYR A 5 18.75 -19.05 6.61
CA TYR A 5 18.54 -17.77 7.27
C TYR A 5 19.58 -16.72 6.82
N THR A 6 20.86 -17.10 6.74
CA THR A 6 21.91 -16.21 6.22
C THR A 6 21.63 -15.81 4.77
N ALA A 7 21.27 -16.76 3.90
CA ALA A 7 20.99 -16.48 2.50
C ALA A 7 19.80 -15.51 2.32
N LEU A 8 18.75 -15.62 3.15
CA LEU A 8 17.61 -14.70 3.14
C LEU A 8 18.01 -13.29 3.57
N ARG A 9 18.85 -13.16 4.61
CA ARG A 9 19.37 -11.86 5.06
C ARG A 9 20.25 -11.20 4.00
N GLU A 10 21.19 -11.93 3.44
CA GLU A 10 22.07 -11.45 2.37
C GLU A 10 21.26 -11.01 1.14
N PHE A 11 20.21 -11.75 0.81
CA PHE A 11 19.29 -11.37 -0.26
C PHE A 11 18.57 -10.06 0.03
N GLY A 12 17.99 -9.89 1.22
CA GLY A 12 17.37 -8.63 1.61
C GLY A 12 18.33 -7.45 1.56
N ALA A 13 19.55 -7.65 2.05
CA ALA A 13 20.63 -6.66 2.01
C ALA A 13 20.98 -6.23 0.58
N ALA A 14 21.15 -7.20 -0.33
CA ALA A 14 21.56 -6.93 -1.70
C ALA A 14 20.42 -6.40 -2.59
N PHE A 15 19.21 -6.93 -2.44
CA PHE A 15 18.08 -6.60 -3.31
C PHE A 15 17.37 -5.30 -2.88
N MET A 16 17.05 -5.16 -1.58
CA MET A 16 16.26 -4.03 -1.09
C MET A 16 17.11 -2.94 -0.43
N GLY A 17 18.27 -3.28 0.13
CA GLY A 17 19.15 -2.36 0.86
C GLY A 17 19.48 -1.07 0.09
N PRO A 18 19.94 -1.13 -1.17
CA PRO A 18 20.25 0.06 -1.96
C PRO A 18 19.04 0.99 -2.18
N ALA A 19 17.90 0.42 -2.59
CA ALA A 19 16.68 1.17 -2.82
C ALA A 19 16.15 1.82 -1.53
N LEU A 20 16.13 1.06 -0.43
CA LEU A 20 15.69 1.57 0.87
C LEU A 20 16.66 2.62 1.44
N THR A 21 17.94 2.55 1.13
CA THR A 21 18.92 3.57 1.53
C THR A 21 18.62 4.91 0.86
N MET A 22 18.39 4.90 -0.45
CA MET A 22 17.99 6.10 -1.18
C MET A 22 16.66 6.64 -0.66
N TYR A 23 15.67 5.76 -0.47
CA TYR A 23 14.35 6.16 0.01
C TYR A 23 14.40 6.74 1.43
N ALA A 24 15.12 6.13 2.37
CA ALA A 24 15.27 6.64 3.73
C ALA A 24 15.94 8.02 3.77
N ARG A 25 16.95 8.26 2.92
CA ARG A 25 17.57 9.59 2.78
C ARG A 25 16.59 10.61 2.21
N ALA A 26 15.83 10.24 1.18
CA ALA A 26 14.80 11.11 0.62
C ALA A 26 13.71 11.47 1.66
N VAL A 27 13.30 10.50 2.49
CA VAL A 27 12.36 10.73 3.60
C VAL A 27 12.95 11.72 4.60
N ARG A 28 14.19 11.49 5.07
CA ARG A 28 14.91 12.42 5.96
C ARG A 28 14.90 13.84 5.40
N ASP A 29 15.30 14.00 4.15
CA ASP A 29 15.48 15.30 3.51
C ASP A 29 14.15 16.05 3.26
N ASN A 30 13.03 15.34 3.26
CA ASN A 30 11.69 15.91 3.05
C ASN A 30 10.82 15.97 4.32
N SER A 31 11.30 15.44 5.45
CA SER A 31 10.50 15.26 6.68
C SER A 31 10.37 16.49 7.59
N SER A 32 11.12 17.58 7.36
CA SER A 32 11.07 18.77 8.22
C SER A 32 9.65 19.36 8.29
N GLY A 33 9.15 19.61 9.51
CA GLY A 33 7.80 20.11 9.76
C GLY A 33 6.65 19.15 9.42
N ARG A 34 6.95 17.89 9.09
CA ARG A 34 5.97 16.91 8.61
C ARG A 34 5.92 15.68 9.51
N LEU A 35 4.77 15.03 9.54
CA LEU A 35 4.58 13.72 10.17
C LEU A 35 4.79 12.62 9.13
N PRO A 36 5.84 11.76 9.23
CA PRO A 36 6.01 10.63 8.32
C PRO A 36 4.93 9.57 8.57
N VAL A 37 4.10 9.28 7.57
CA VAL A 37 2.98 8.33 7.65
C VAL A 37 3.23 7.16 6.70
N CYS A 38 3.64 6.02 7.24
CA CYS A 38 3.95 4.82 6.46
C CYS A 38 2.65 4.07 6.16
N LEU A 39 2.26 4.02 4.89
CA LEU A 39 0.95 3.56 4.45
C LEU A 39 0.87 2.05 4.20
N ALA A 40 -0.29 1.48 4.51
CA ALA A 40 -0.72 0.17 4.02
C ALA A 40 0.18 -1.01 4.43
N ARG A 41 0.37 -2.03 3.59
CA ARG A 41 1.18 -3.19 3.99
C ARG A 41 2.66 -2.87 3.87
N GLU A 42 3.01 -2.17 2.80
CA GLU A 42 4.37 -1.78 2.40
C GLU A 42 4.99 -0.80 3.41
N GLY A 43 4.15 0.04 4.02
CA GLY A 43 4.52 0.95 5.10
C GLY A 43 5.02 0.24 6.38
N TRP A 44 4.77 -1.06 6.55
CA TRP A 44 5.29 -1.80 7.70
C TRP A 44 6.81 -1.81 7.72
N LEU A 45 7.44 -2.18 6.59
CA LEU A 45 8.89 -2.18 6.46
C LEU A 45 9.45 -0.76 6.59
N ILE A 46 8.81 0.22 5.93
CA ILE A 46 9.24 1.63 5.99
C ILE A 46 9.23 2.11 7.45
N HIS A 47 8.16 1.88 8.20
CA HIS A 47 8.06 2.27 9.59
C HIS A 47 9.14 1.59 10.46
N ARG A 48 9.36 0.28 10.30
CA ARG A 48 10.43 -0.44 11.01
C ARG A 48 11.80 0.16 10.70
N LEU A 49 12.08 0.45 9.44
CA LEU A 49 13.32 1.05 8.99
C LEU A 49 13.54 2.44 9.61
N LEU A 50 12.57 3.34 9.49
CA LEU A 50 12.70 4.71 10.00
C LEU A 50 12.84 4.73 11.54
N THR A 51 12.08 3.87 12.23
CA THR A 51 12.21 3.70 13.69
C THR A 51 13.60 3.20 14.08
N ARG A 52 14.14 2.23 13.32
CA ARG A 52 15.50 1.71 13.54
C ARG A 52 16.54 2.81 13.37
N LEU A 53 16.43 3.60 12.29
CA LEU A 53 17.36 4.71 12.00
C LEU A 53 17.30 5.82 13.07
N GLU A 54 16.10 6.15 13.56
CA GLU A 54 15.92 7.10 14.67
C GLU A 54 16.55 6.57 15.97
N SER A 55 16.36 5.28 16.29
CA SER A 55 16.93 4.65 17.49
C SER A 55 18.47 4.59 17.48
N GLU A 56 19.08 4.51 16.31
CA GLU A 56 20.54 4.51 16.12
C GLU A 56 21.12 5.94 15.97
N GLY A 57 20.27 6.98 16.03
CA GLY A 57 20.70 8.37 15.87
C GLY A 57 21.20 8.73 14.46
N LEU A 58 20.89 7.91 13.45
CA LEU A 58 21.27 8.13 12.05
C LEU A 58 20.32 9.11 11.34
N VAL A 59 19.10 9.21 11.84
CA VAL A 59 18.09 10.17 11.38
C VAL A 59 17.41 10.77 12.62
N ARG A 60 16.95 12.02 12.50
CA ARG A 60 16.12 12.67 13.51
C ARG A 60 14.88 13.21 12.85
N PHE A 61 13.71 12.77 13.31
CA PHE A 61 12.44 13.34 12.90
C PHE A 61 11.94 14.32 13.96
N GLU A 62 11.26 15.37 13.54
CA GLU A 62 10.55 16.27 14.47
C GLU A 62 9.32 15.58 15.08
N HIS A 63 8.72 14.68 14.29
CA HIS A 63 7.61 13.84 14.70
C HIS A 63 7.94 12.38 14.37
N SER A 64 7.79 11.50 15.36
CA SER A 64 8.08 10.08 15.18
C SER A 64 7.23 9.50 14.04
N PRO A 65 7.83 8.71 13.13
CA PRO A 65 7.09 8.04 12.06
C PRO A 65 5.97 7.17 12.62
N ILE A 66 4.83 7.14 11.93
CA ILE A 66 3.71 6.27 12.29
C ILE A 66 3.44 5.22 11.21
N TYR A 67 2.93 4.07 11.63
CA TYR A 67 2.43 3.04 10.73
C TYR A 67 0.90 3.11 10.63
N LEU A 68 0.39 3.46 9.44
CA LEU A 68 -1.04 3.58 9.19
C LEU A 68 -1.60 2.34 8.48
N LYS A 69 -2.35 1.53 9.25
CA LYS A 69 -3.03 0.31 8.81
C LYS A 69 -4.28 0.63 7.99
N VAL A 70 -4.06 1.01 6.74
CA VAL A 70 -5.13 1.29 5.77
C VAL A 70 -4.94 0.46 4.50
N SER A 71 -5.97 0.42 3.66
CA SER A 71 -5.88 -0.15 2.32
C SER A 71 -6.86 0.58 1.41
N ARG A 72 -6.71 0.42 0.10
CA ARG A 72 -7.74 0.88 -0.85
C ARG A 72 -9.11 0.27 -0.51
N THR A 73 -9.17 -1.02 -0.18
CA THR A 73 -10.42 -1.70 0.18
C THR A 73 -11.10 -1.07 1.38
N LEU A 74 -10.37 -0.85 2.48
CA LEU A 74 -10.92 -0.24 3.69
C LEU A 74 -11.44 1.19 3.41
N LEU A 75 -10.64 1.98 2.71
CA LEU A 75 -10.98 3.39 2.45
C LEU A 75 -12.14 3.51 1.45
N PHE A 76 -12.20 2.65 0.43
CA PHE A 76 -13.37 2.57 -0.44
C PHE A 76 -14.61 2.07 0.29
N ARG A 77 -14.49 1.06 1.18
CA ARG A 77 -15.59 0.60 2.04
C ARG A 77 -16.16 1.76 2.85
N ALA A 78 -15.30 2.48 3.56
CA ALA A 78 -15.71 3.59 4.43
C ALA A 78 -16.51 4.67 3.69
N MET A 79 -16.25 4.89 2.39
CA MET A 79 -16.90 5.93 1.58
C MET A 79 -17.80 5.38 0.47
N VAL A 80 -18.18 4.09 0.49
CA VAL A 80 -18.87 3.46 -0.65
C VAL A 80 -20.23 4.10 -0.97
N GLY A 81 -20.90 4.69 0.03
CA GLY A 81 -22.15 5.43 -0.18
C GLY A 81 -21.95 6.90 -0.56
N GLU A 82 -20.73 7.36 -0.84
CA GLU A 82 -20.44 8.71 -1.32
C GLU A 82 -20.17 8.68 -2.84
N PRO A 83 -21.12 9.16 -3.68
CA PRO A 83 -20.97 9.10 -5.13
C PRO A 83 -19.69 9.77 -5.67
N SER A 84 -19.19 10.80 -4.97
CA SER A 84 -17.95 11.49 -5.32
C SER A 84 -16.71 10.60 -5.37
N ILE A 85 -16.71 9.44 -4.69
CA ILE A 85 -15.54 8.55 -4.66
C ILE A 85 -15.54 7.54 -5.80
N TRP A 86 -16.69 7.27 -6.41
CA TRP A 86 -16.82 6.22 -7.42
C TRP A 86 -15.92 6.41 -8.63
N PRO A 87 -15.70 7.63 -9.17
CA PRO A 87 -14.73 7.83 -10.24
C PRO A 87 -13.31 7.36 -9.87
N LEU A 88 -12.92 7.50 -8.60
CA LEU A 88 -11.62 7.01 -8.12
C LEU A 88 -11.63 5.49 -7.89
N ALA A 89 -12.71 4.94 -7.32
CA ALA A 89 -12.87 3.51 -7.06
C ALA A 89 -12.98 2.68 -8.34
N MET A 90 -13.55 3.24 -9.41
CA MET A 90 -13.77 2.53 -10.68
C MET A 90 -12.63 2.70 -11.69
N LYS A 91 -11.62 3.53 -11.38
CA LYS A 91 -10.52 3.84 -12.30
C LYS A 91 -9.58 2.67 -12.58
N SER A 92 -9.35 1.80 -11.59
CA SER A 92 -8.45 0.64 -11.73
C SER A 92 -9.18 -0.60 -12.22
N GLY A 93 -8.47 -1.43 -13.00
CA GLY A 93 -8.98 -2.66 -13.59
C GLY A 93 -9.74 -3.56 -12.62
N PHE A 94 -10.84 -4.16 -13.07
CA PHE A 94 -11.59 -5.19 -12.36
C PHE A 94 -12.45 -5.97 -13.35
N SER A 95 -12.60 -7.28 -13.15
CA SER A 95 -13.57 -8.09 -13.89
C SER A 95 -14.28 -9.04 -12.95
N GLY A 96 -15.59 -9.14 -13.07
CA GLY A 96 -16.42 -10.00 -12.24
C GLY A 96 -17.88 -9.55 -12.19
N SER A 97 -18.64 -10.08 -11.24
CA SER A 97 -20.00 -9.63 -10.96
C SER A 97 -20.03 -8.37 -10.07
N VAL A 98 -21.20 -7.72 -9.97
CA VAL A 98 -21.43 -6.67 -8.96
C VAL A 98 -21.21 -7.23 -7.56
N LEU A 99 -21.62 -8.47 -7.28
CA LEU A 99 -21.33 -9.12 -6.00
C LEU A 99 -19.83 -9.20 -5.74
N ASP A 100 -19.04 -9.65 -6.73
CA ASP A 100 -17.59 -9.73 -6.60
C ASP A 100 -16.97 -8.35 -6.37
N LEU A 101 -17.44 -7.32 -7.06
CA LEU A 101 -16.97 -5.95 -6.87
C LEU A 101 -17.20 -5.47 -5.43
N MET A 102 -18.42 -5.67 -4.90
CA MET A 102 -18.77 -5.28 -3.54
C MET A 102 -17.93 -6.04 -2.50
N MET A 103 -17.71 -7.34 -2.70
CA MET A 103 -16.94 -8.16 -1.75
C MET A 103 -15.44 -7.87 -1.81
N LYS A 104 -14.86 -7.82 -3.02
CA LYS A 104 -13.40 -7.75 -3.19
C LYS A 104 -12.86 -6.32 -3.15
N ARG A 105 -13.54 -5.37 -3.81
CA ARG A 105 -13.09 -3.97 -3.87
C ARG A 105 -13.56 -3.14 -2.69
N PHE A 106 -14.80 -3.35 -2.26
CA PHE A 106 -15.41 -2.64 -1.13
C PHE A 106 -15.43 -3.44 0.16
N GLY A 107 -14.87 -4.66 0.18
CA GLY A 107 -14.64 -5.40 1.41
C GLY A 107 -15.90 -5.90 2.12
N PHE A 108 -17.04 -5.94 1.45
CA PHE A 108 -18.28 -6.41 2.05
C PHE A 108 -18.32 -7.92 2.25
N GLN A 109 -18.95 -8.34 3.33
CA GLN A 109 -19.41 -9.72 3.48
C GLN A 109 -20.68 -9.91 2.66
N MET A 110 -20.90 -11.13 2.17
CA MET A 110 -22.05 -11.44 1.30
C MET A 110 -23.38 -10.95 1.91
N HIS A 111 -23.65 -11.23 3.18
CA HIS A 111 -24.90 -10.82 3.84
C HIS A 111 -25.09 -9.29 3.89
N GLU A 112 -24.02 -8.51 3.99
CA GLU A 112 -24.08 -7.04 3.96
C GLU A 112 -24.48 -6.55 2.56
N VAL A 113 -23.94 -7.19 1.51
CA VAL A 113 -24.28 -6.86 0.12
C VAL A 113 -25.76 -7.09 -0.14
N PHE A 114 -26.30 -8.24 0.27
CA PHE A 114 -27.74 -8.58 0.13
C PHE A 114 -28.65 -7.67 0.97
N ALA A 115 -28.16 -7.05 2.04
CA ALA A 115 -28.92 -6.06 2.80
C ALA A 115 -29.01 -4.69 2.09
N CYS A 116 -28.01 -4.36 1.27
CA CYS A 116 -27.93 -3.04 0.60
C CYS A 116 -28.51 -3.04 -0.81
N LEU A 117 -28.30 -4.12 -1.56
CA LEU A 117 -28.53 -4.20 -3.01
C LEU A 117 -29.54 -5.31 -3.37
N PRO A 118 -30.34 -5.13 -4.44
CA PRO A 118 -31.30 -6.13 -4.89
C PRO A 118 -30.58 -7.33 -5.52
N PRO A 119 -31.04 -8.58 -5.29
CA PRO A 119 -30.39 -9.79 -5.81
C PRO A 119 -30.16 -9.81 -7.32
N GLU A 120 -31.06 -9.19 -8.09
CA GLU A 120 -30.99 -9.13 -9.55
C GLU A 120 -29.76 -8.36 -10.02
N LEU A 121 -29.41 -7.27 -9.33
CA LEU A 121 -28.25 -6.45 -9.64
C LEU A 121 -26.93 -7.20 -9.37
N LEU A 122 -26.92 -8.05 -8.33
CA LEU A 122 -25.70 -8.74 -7.88
C LEU A 122 -25.12 -9.71 -8.92
N GLY A 123 -25.97 -10.23 -9.80
CA GLY A 123 -25.57 -11.14 -10.88
C GLY A 123 -25.07 -10.46 -12.15
N PHE A 124 -25.09 -9.12 -12.24
CA PHE A 124 -24.60 -8.42 -13.41
C PHE A 124 -23.08 -8.47 -13.48
N ASN A 125 -22.54 -8.83 -14.64
CA ASN A 125 -21.11 -8.77 -14.91
C ASN A 125 -20.70 -7.37 -15.36
N LEU A 126 -19.45 -7.02 -15.05
CA LEU A 126 -18.85 -5.74 -15.38
C LEU A 126 -17.35 -5.89 -15.64
N GLU A 127 -16.81 -4.96 -16.42
CA GLU A 127 -15.38 -4.76 -16.64
C GLU A 127 -15.03 -3.29 -16.36
N LEU A 128 -14.09 -3.05 -15.45
CA LEU A 128 -13.60 -1.70 -15.14
C LEU A 128 -12.25 -1.47 -15.83
N PRO A 129 -11.98 -0.25 -16.30
CA PRO A 129 -12.77 0.98 -16.13
C PRO A 129 -13.94 1.17 -17.12
N GLU A 130 -14.18 0.24 -18.05
CA GLU A 130 -15.12 0.38 -19.16
C GLU A 130 -16.58 0.62 -18.71
N ASP A 131 -17.04 -0.11 -17.69
CA ASP A 131 -18.39 -0.03 -17.13
C ASP A 131 -18.51 0.97 -15.96
N ALA A 132 -17.52 1.85 -15.72
CA ALA A 132 -17.48 2.72 -14.54
C ALA A 132 -18.74 3.60 -14.35
N GLU A 133 -19.22 4.21 -15.43
CA GLU A 133 -20.44 5.05 -15.40
C GLU A 133 -21.67 4.22 -15.07
N LYS A 134 -21.82 3.07 -15.72
CA LYS A 134 -22.92 2.13 -15.52
C LYS A 134 -22.98 1.60 -14.08
N VAL A 135 -21.83 1.25 -13.51
CA VAL A 135 -21.73 0.82 -12.11
C VAL A 135 -22.13 1.95 -11.16
N SER A 136 -21.74 3.19 -11.47
CA SER A 136 -22.14 4.37 -10.67
C SER A 136 -23.65 4.56 -10.69
N GLU A 137 -24.29 4.47 -11.86
CA GLU A 137 -25.75 4.54 -12.02
C GLU A 137 -26.48 3.42 -11.25
N TRP A 138 -25.90 2.22 -11.20
CA TRP A 138 -26.47 1.10 -10.45
C TRP A 138 -26.37 1.29 -8.93
N LEU A 139 -25.33 1.95 -8.43
CA LEU A 139 -25.11 2.15 -6.99
C LEU A 139 -25.81 3.40 -6.45
N GLU A 140 -26.06 4.42 -7.28
CA GLU A 140 -26.70 5.69 -6.91
C GLU A 140 -28.00 5.55 -6.11
N PRO A 141 -28.98 4.73 -6.54
CA PRO A 141 -30.22 4.54 -5.78
C PRO A 141 -30.05 3.85 -4.42
N HIS A 142 -28.84 3.34 -4.14
CA HIS A 142 -28.51 2.56 -2.95
C HIS A 142 -27.52 3.26 -2.02
N ALA A 143 -27.06 4.47 -2.38
CA ALA A 143 -26.01 5.21 -1.67
C ALA A 143 -26.33 5.41 -0.18
N GLU A 144 -27.58 5.73 0.19
CA GLU A 144 -27.98 5.91 1.60
C GLU A 144 -27.86 4.61 2.41
N ARG A 145 -28.32 3.48 1.84
CA ARG A 145 -28.21 2.16 2.49
C ARG A 145 -26.76 1.73 2.65
N LEU A 146 -25.95 1.95 1.61
CA LEU A 146 -24.51 1.70 1.65
C LEU A 146 -23.83 2.55 2.72
N ASN A 147 -24.21 3.83 2.85
CA ASN A 147 -23.69 4.73 3.88
C ASN A 147 -24.06 4.27 5.29
N GLU A 148 -25.28 3.82 5.51
CA GLU A 148 -25.71 3.30 6.81
C GLU A 148 -24.96 2.01 7.16
N GLN A 149 -24.79 1.10 6.19
CA GLN A 149 -24.09 -0.16 6.40
C GLN A 149 -22.64 0.03 6.85
N VAL A 150 -21.95 1.07 6.37
CA VAL A 150 -20.53 1.33 6.69
C VAL A 150 -20.32 2.40 7.77
N ARG A 151 -21.39 2.81 8.47
CA ARG A 151 -21.31 3.84 9.52
C ARG A 151 -20.25 3.50 10.57
N TYR A 152 -20.29 2.28 11.12
CA TYR A 152 -19.36 1.88 12.17
C TYR A 152 -17.92 1.77 11.67
N THR A 153 -17.70 1.38 10.41
CA THR A 153 -16.38 1.43 9.78
C THR A 153 -15.84 2.86 9.74
N ARG A 154 -16.67 3.85 9.34
CA ARG A 154 -16.26 5.26 9.32
C ARG A 154 -15.96 5.81 10.71
N GLU A 155 -16.81 5.52 11.69
CA GLU A 155 -16.61 5.97 13.08
C GLU A 155 -15.30 5.42 13.65
N ALA A 156 -15.05 4.11 13.49
CA ALA A 156 -13.82 3.47 13.93
C ALA A 156 -12.58 3.99 13.18
N LEU A 157 -12.70 4.27 11.88
CA LEU A 157 -11.62 4.84 11.07
C LEU A 157 -11.29 6.28 11.52
N SER A 158 -12.30 7.10 11.79
CA SER A 158 -12.10 8.46 12.31
C SER A 158 -11.42 8.44 13.68
N GLU A 159 -11.84 7.54 14.58
CA GLU A 159 -11.17 7.34 15.85
C GLU A 159 -9.71 6.88 15.65
N TYR A 160 -9.46 5.98 14.70
CA TYR A 160 -8.11 5.54 14.38
C TYR A 160 -7.21 6.68 13.88
N PHE A 161 -7.71 7.54 13.00
CA PHE A 161 -7.00 8.72 12.52
C PHE A 161 -6.73 9.73 13.65
N THR A 162 -7.69 9.91 14.55
CA THR A 162 -7.52 10.74 15.76
C THR A 162 -6.40 10.21 16.65
N ARG A 163 -6.42 8.91 16.99
CA ARG A 163 -5.37 8.27 17.80
C ARG A 163 -4.00 8.27 17.14
N SER A 164 -3.97 8.32 15.80
CA SER A 164 -2.74 8.38 15.01
C SER A 164 -2.21 9.81 14.85
N GLY A 165 -2.90 10.83 15.38
CA GLY A 165 -2.49 12.23 15.29
C GLY A 165 -2.74 12.88 13.93
N LEU A 166 -3.45 12.23 13.01
CA LEU A 166 -3.63 12.72 11.64
C LEU A 166 -4.54 13.96 11.53
N TYR A 167 -5.41 14.18 12.52
CA TYR A 167 -6.24 15.37 12.62
C TYR A 167 -5.56 16.57 13.28
N ASP A 168 -4.30 16.46 13.72
CA ASP A 168 -3.55 17.61 14.25
C ASP A 168 -3.24 18.59 13.12
N GLN A 169 -3.96 19.70 13.08
CA GLN A 169 -3.88 20.73 12.04
C GLN A 169 -2.49 21.40 11.96
N ASN A 170 -1.65 21.28 12.99
CA ASN A 170 -0.30 21.84 12.99
C ASN A 170 0.70 20.97 12.21
N LEU A 171 0.34 19.73 11.86
CA LEU A 171 1.24 18.76 11.24
C LEU A 171 0.80 18.47 9.82
N THR A 172 1.66 18.63 8.83
CA THR A 172 1.36 18.15 7.47
C THR A 172 1.74 16.66 7.35
N PRO A 173 0.79 15.76 7.06
CA PRO A 173 1.10 14.34 6.84
C PRO A 173 1.95 14.15 5.57
N MET A 174 3.09 13.48 5.71
CA MET A 174 3.90 12.99 4.59
C MET A 174 3.65 11.49 4.42
N MET A 175 2.80 11.15 3.47
CA MET A 175 2.40 9.80 3.10
C MET A 175 3.54 9.08 2.38
N LEU A 176 3.98 7.96 2.96
CA LEU A 176 5.10 7.14 2.50
C LEU A 176 4.59 5.78 2.03
N ASP A 177 4.91 5.41 0.80
CA ASP A 177 4.42 4.18 0.17
C ASP A 177 5.33 3.80 -1.01
N LEU A 178 5.29 2.55 -1.43
CA LEU A 178 5.85 2.08 -2.68
C LEU A 178 4.98 2.53 -3.88
N GLY A 179 3.65 2.59 -3.68
CA GLY A 179 2.63 2.67 -4.72
C GLY A 179 2.74 3.85 -5.69
N TYR A 180 2.07 3.73 -6.84
CA TYR A 180 2.41 4.58 -8.00
C TYR A 180 1.45 5.73 -8.27
N ALA A 181 0.18 5.56 -7.92
CA ALA A 181 -0.91 6.47 -8.31
C ALA A 181 -1.43 7.36 -7.17
N GLY A 182 -0.92 7.17 -5.94
CA GLY A 182 -1.32 7.92 -4.75
C GLY A 182 -2.78 7.74 -4.33
N THR A 183 -3.43 6.62 -4.69
CA THR A 183 -4.87 6.42 -4.42
C THR A 183 -5.19 6.45 -2.92
N ILE A 184 -4.40 5.77 -2.09
CA ILE A 184 -4.59 5.78 -0.63
C ILE A 184 -4.44 7.20 -0.08
N GLN A 185 -3.42 7.95 -0.52
CA GLN A 185 -3.24 9.35 -0.11
C GLN A 185 -4.44 10.22 -0.51
N LYS A 186 -4.95 10.10 -1.75
CA LYS A 186 -6.12 10.88 -2.20
C LYS A 186 -7.35 10.59 -1.35
N LEU A 187 -7.59 9.33 -1.02
CA LEU A 187 -8.68 8.92 -0.12
C LEU A 187 -8.47 9.48 1.30
N CYS A 188 -7.25 9.43 1.83
CA CYS A 188 -6.92 10.05 3.12
C CYS A 188 -7.08 11.58 3.09
N THR A 189 -6.71 12.25 1.99
CA THR A 189 -6.89 13.71 1.81
C THR A 189 -8.35 14.09 1.93
N LYS A 190 -9.24 13.34 1.27
CA LYS A 190 -10.70 13.51 1.38
C LYS A 190 -11.19 13.30 2.81
N LEU A 191 -10.84 12.17 3.44
CA LEU A 191 -11.30 11.82 4.79
C LEU A 191 -10.80 12.78 5.87
N LEU A 192 -9.55 13.24 5.75
CA LEU A 192 -8.94 14.16 6.71
C LEU A 192 -9.35 15.62 6.47
N ASN A 193 -9.94 15.92 5.31
CA ASN A 193 -10.33 17.26 4.86
C ASN A 193 -9.17 18.27 5.04
N ARG A 194 -8.01 17.90 4.49
CA ARG A 194 -6.76 18.69 4.56
C ARG A 194 -5.76 18.24 3.51
N ASP A 195 -4.78 19.10 3.25
CA ASP A 195 -3.70 18.80 2.33
C ASP A 195 -2.80 17.66 2.85
N THR A 196 -2.28 16.88 1.91
CA THR A 196 -1.30 15.82 2.19
C THR A 196 -0.15 15.87 1.20
N ASP A 197 1.05 15.59 1.70
CA ASP A 197 2.24 15.40 0.87
C ASP A 197 2.54 13.91 0.74
N GLY A 198 2.98 13.47 -0.43
CA GLY A 198 3.30 12.09 -0.71
C GLY A 198 4.73 11.96 -1.24
N LEU A 199 5.44 10.95 -0.76
CA LEU A 199 6.78 10.60 -1.24
C LEU A 199 6.82 9.09 -1.51
N TYR A 200 6.80 8.74 -2.79
CA TYR A 200 6.69 7.37 -3.28
C TYR A 200 8.01 6.90 -3.87
N PHE A 201 8.19 5.58 -4.03
CA PHE A 201 9.30 5.06 -4.82
C PHE A 201 9.25 5.60 -6.24
N VAL A 202 8.12 5.40 -6.91
CA VAL A 202 7.86 5.86 -8.27
C VAL A 202 6.47 6.48 -8.29
N ALA A 203 6.32 7.62 -8.96
CA ALA A 203 5.03 8.29 -9.09
C ALA A 203 4.62 8.33 -10.57
N THR A 204 3.60 7.55 -10.96
CA THR A 204 3.12 7.56 -12.36
C THR A 204 2.45 8.88 -12.72
N LYS A 205 1.77 9.51 -11.74
CA LYS A 205 1.13 10.82 -11.87
C LYS A 205 1.55 11.72 -10.72
N ALA A 206 2.79 12.20 -10.80
CA ALA A 206 3.33 13.19 -9.87
C ALA A 206 2.65 14.55 -10.03
N GLY A 207 2.75 15.38 -9.00
CA GLY A 207 2.15 16.71 -8.94
C GLY A 207 0.96 16.80 -7.98
N GLN A 208 0.19 17.87 -8.13
CA GLN A 208 -0.93 18.21 -7.25
C GLN A 208 -2.25 17.73 -7.84
N THR A 209 -3.09 17.13 -7.01
CA THR A 209 -4.48 16.79 -7.34
C THR A 209 -5.41 17.46 -6.34
N ASP A 210 -6.41 18.19 -6.82
CA ASP A 210 -7.49 18.71 -5.99
C ASP A 210 -8.45 17.57 -5.61
N ILE A 211 -8.78 17.50 -4.33
CA ILE A 211 -9.68 16.53 -3.70
C ILE A 211 -10.60 17.34 -2.78
N ASP A 212 -11.77 17.71 -3.29
CA ASP A 212 -12.78 18.47 -2.55
C ASP A 212 -12.24 19.77 -1.90
N GLY A 213 -11.40 20.51 -2.63
CA GLY A 213 -10.79 21.75 -2.14
C GLY A 213 -9.52 21.56 -1.30
N HIS A 214 -9.02 20.33 -1.21
CA HIS A 214 -7.73 19.99 -0.58
C HIS A 214 -6.75 19.39 -1.57
N THR A 215 -5.45 19.63 -1.34
CA THR A 215 -4.40 19.22 -2.26
C THR A 215 -3.72 17.93 -1.81
N ALA A 216 -3.75 16.91 -2.67
CA ALA A 216 -2.87 15.75 -2.58
C ALA A 216 -1.66 15.97 -3.49
N THR A 217 -0.48 16.21 -2.90
CA THR A 217 0.79 16.35 -3.64
C THR A 217 1.50 14.99 -3.70
N VAL A 218 1.80 14.49 -4.89
CA VAL A 218 2.49 13.20 -5.09
C VAL A 218 3.86 13.45 -5.71
N ARG A 219 4.92 12.87 -5.12
CA ARG A 219 6.30 12.91 -5.65
C ARG A 219 6.92 11.51 -5.67
N GLY A 220 7.85 11.28 -6.59
CA GLY A 220 8.60 10.02 -6.74
C GLY A 220 10.08 10.21 -6.43
N VAL A 221 10.70 9.22 -5.77
CA VAL A 221 12.14 9.23 -5.44
C VAL A 221 12.99 8.77 -6.62
N PHE A 222 12.61 7.67 -7.28
CA PHE A 222 13.36 7.11 -8.40
C PHE A 222 12.92 7.72 -9.73
N ARG A 223 11.59 7.77 -9.96
CA ARG A 223 11.01 8.32 -11.18
C ARG A 223 9.65 8.97 -10.95
N GLU A 224 9.35 9.96 -11.78
CA GLU A 224 8.07 10.64 -11.86
C GLU A 224 7.56 10.63 -13.32
N GLY A 225 6.24 10.59 -13.51
CA GLY A 225 5.61 10.77 -14.83
C GLY A 225 5.78 9.60 -15.79
N VAL A 226 6.14 8.42 -15.28
CA VAL A 226 6.27 7.18 -16.08
C VAL A 226 4.97 6.39 -16.04
N GLU A 227 4.49 5.92 -17.19
CA GLU A 227 3.30 5.08 -17.27
C GLU A 227 3.66 3.59 -17.46
N TRP A 228 2.70 2.70 -17.19
CA TRP A 228 2.85 1.27 -17.42
C TRP A 228 3.11 0.96 -18.90
N LYS A 229 3.89 -0.08 -19.18
CA LYS A 229 4.24 -0.54 -20.54
C LYS A 229 5.11 0.44 -21.33
N GLN A 230 5.83 1.33 -20.64
CA GLN A 230 6.81 2.24 -21.23
C GLN A 230 8.26 1.74 -21.08
N GLY A 231 8.46 0.51 -20.61
CA GLY A 231 9.78 -0.13 -20.50
C GLY A 231 10.54 0.23 -19.22
N TYR A 232 9.86 0.73 -18.19
CA TYR A 232 10.49 1.03 -16.91
C TYR A 232 10.38 -0.16 -15.95
N THR A 233 11.45 -0.96 -15.86
CA THR A 233 11.45 -2.27 -15.18
C THR A 233 11.00 -2.20 -13.71
N MET A 234 11.41 -1.17 -12.96
CA MET A 234 11.04 -1.04 -11.54
C MET A 234 9.52 -0.88 -11.32
N LEU A 235 8.85 -0.13 -12.21
CA LEU A 235 7.39 -0.04 -12.20
C LEU A 235 6.76 -1.35 -12.70
N GLU A 236 7.20 -1.85 -13.87
CA GLU A 236 6.58 -3.01 -14.52
C GLU A 236 6.71 -4.31 -13.71
N ARG A 237 7.73 -4.40 -12.84
CA ARG A 237 7.98 -5.54 -11.96
C ARG A 237 7.83 -5.18 -10.48
N SER A 238 7.04 -4.16 -10.17
CA SER A 238 6.78 -3.69 -8.81
C SER A 238 6.41 -4.78 -7.80
N LEU A 239 5.72 -5.82 -8.29
CA LEU A 239 5.26 -6.95 -7.48
C LEU A 239 6.39 -7.64 -6.71
N TYR A 240 7.65 -7.56 -7.19
CA TYR A 240 8.80 -8.07 -6.44
C TYR A 240 8.99 -7.33 -5.11
N PHE A 241 8.86 -5.99 -5.10
CA PHE A 241 8.88 -5.22 -3.86
C PHE A 241 7.59 -5.42 -3.07
N GLU A 242 6.42 -5.41 -3.71
CA GLU A 242 5.12 -5.56 -3.02
C GLU A 242 5.02 -6.90 -2.25
N CYS A 243 5.60 -7.98 -2.79
CA CYS A 243 5.64 -9.28 -2.11
C CYS A 243 6.50 -9.25 -0.84
N LEU A 244 7.61 -8.52 -0.85
CA LEU A 244 8.61 -8.54 0.23
C LEU A 244 8.40 -7.42 1.25
N MET A 245 7.96 -6.24 0.86
CA MET A 245 7.81 -5.08 1.75
C MET A 245 6.55 -5.17 2.64
N THR A 246 5.83 -6.28 2.60
CA THR A 246 4.50 -6.44 3.17
C THR A 246 4.49 -6.65 4.70
N ALA A 247 3.37 -6.33 5.33
CA ALA A 247 3.13 -6.51 6.76
C ALA A 247 2.92 -8.01 7.14
N PRO A 248 3.08 -8.39 8.43
CA PRO A 248 2.83 -9.76 8.93
C PRO A 248 1.35 -10.18 8.92
N HIS A 249 0.47 -9.38 8.30
CA HIS A 249 -0.95 -9.65 8.23
C HIS A 249 -1.45 -9.42 6.79
N GLY A 250 -2.59 -10.03 6.46
CA GLY A 250 -3.27 -9.78 5.20
C GLY A 250 -3.67 -8.31 5.01
N GLN A 251 -4.18 -7.99 3.82
CA GLN A 251 -4.68 -6.65 3.50
C GLN A 251 -5.79 -6.26 4.48
N VAL A 252 -5.76 -5.04 5.02
CA VAL A 252 -6.84 -4.55 5.90
C VAL A 252 -8.12 -4.39 5.08
N VAL A 253 -9.22 -4.98 5.52
CA VAL A 253 -10.51 -4.95 4.82
C VAL A 253 -11.53 -4.09 5.57
N ASP A 254 -11.53 -4.17 6.91
CA ASP A 254 -12.46 -3.43 7.76
C ASP A 254 -11.81 -3.05 9.09
N ILE A 255 -12.41 -2.08 9.78
CA ILE A 255 -12.05 -1.68 11.14
C ILE A 255 -13.34 -1.47 11.95
N LEU A 256 -13.37 -2.01 13.15
CA LEU A 256 -14.48 -1.85 14.08
C LEU A 256 -13.97 -1.42 15.45
N GLN A 257 -14.77 -0.61 16.14
CA GLN A 257 -14.53 -0.27 17.54
C GLN A 257 -15.43 -1.14 18.43
N THR A 258 -14.82 -1.80 19.40
CA THR A 258 -15.55 -2.56 20.42
C THR A 258 -16.08 -1.63 21.52
N HIS A 259 -17.00 -2.12 22.34
CA HIS A 259 -17.60 -1.35 23.42
C HIS A 259 -16.59 -0.80 24.45
N ASP A 260 -15.42 -1.44 24.63
CA ASP A 260 -14.35 -0.96 25.51
C ASP A 260 -13.43 0.09 24.84
N GLY A 261 -13.74 0.48 23.61
CA GLY A 261 -12.98 1.46 22.84
C GLY A 261 -11.78 0.87 22.09
N LYS A 262 -11.55 -0.44 22.11
CA LYS A 262 -10.48 -1.09 21.33
C LYS A 262 -10.86 -1.17 19.85
N LEU A 263 -9.90 -0.82 18.98
CA LEU A 263 -10.01 -0.98 17.54
C LEU A 263 -9.58 -2.41 17.13
N ILE A 264 -10.43 -3.08 16.36
CA ILE A 264 -10.17 -4.40 15.78
C ILE A 264 -10.12 -4.25 14.26
N PHE A 265 -9.05 -4.77 13.67
CA PHE A 265 -8.84 -4.78 12.23
C PHE A 265 -9.17 -6.16 11.67
N SER A 266 -10.00 -6.18 10.64
CA SER A 266 -10.28 -7.37 9.83
C SER A 266 -9.32 -7.40 8.65
N HIS A 267 -8.76 -8.57 8.36
CA HIS A 267 -7.80 -8.76 7.28
C HIS A 267 -8.36 -9.72 6.22
N GLY A 268 -7.93 -9.49 4.97
CA GLY A 268 -8.12 -10.40 3.86
C GLY A 268 -7.21 -11.62 3.95
N ARG A 269 -7.03 -12.30 2.82
CA ARG A 269 -6.23 -13.52 2.77
C ARG A 269 -4.76 -13.24 3.06
N GLU A 270 -4.11 -14.18 3.73
CA GLU A 270 -2.65 -14.21 3.86
C GLU A 270 -2.02 -14.84 2.62
N ALA A 271 -1.11 -14.09 2.00
CA ALA A 271 -0.21 -14.59 0.98
C ALA A 271 0.90 -15.44 1.61
N SER A 272 1.71 -16.08 0.77
CA SER A 272 2.82 -16.91 1.24
C SER A 272 3.81 -16.12 2.10
N SER A 273 4.08 -14.85 1.78
CA SER A 273 4.96 -13.98 2.56
C SER A 273 4.46 -13.75 4.00
N GLN A 274 3.15 -13.70 4.24
CA GLN A 274 2.60 -13.67 5.61
C GLN A 274 2.66 -15.03 6.30
N ARG A 275 2.37 -16.12 5.58
CA ARG A 275 2.40 -17.48 6.17
C ARG A 275 3.79 -17.92 6.57
N PHE A 276 4.80 -17.49 5.83
CA PHE A 276 6.22 -17.74 6.08
C PHE A 276 6.90 -16.47 6.62
N TYR A 277 6.23 -15.73 7.50
CA TYR A 277 6.72 -14.44 7.97
C TYR A 277 8.10 -14.52 8.64
N GLN A 278 8.47 -15.63 9.29
CA GLN A 278 9.83 -15.76 9.84
C GLN A 278 10.93 -15.69 8.77
N ASP A 279 10.66 -16.20 7.56
CA ASP A 279 11.60 -16.16 6.44
C ASP A 279 11.58 -14.77 5.80
N LEU A 280 10.40 -14.16 5.69
CA LEU A 280 10.27 -12.77 5.27
C LEU A 280 11.01 -11.82 6.22
N GLU A 281 10.86 -12.00 7.53
CA GLU A 281 11.49 -11.20 8.56
C GLU A 281 13.01 -11.25 8.45
N ALA A 282 13.59 -12.41 8.13
CA ALA A 282 15.01 -12.51 7.82
C ALA A 282 15.42 -11.63 6.62
N VAL A 283 14.64 -11.63 5.55
CA VAL A 283 14.88 -10.76 4.39
C VAL A 283 14.77 -9.28 4.79
N LEU A 284 13.72 -8.91 5.54
CA LEU A 284 13.50 -7.53 5.99
C LEU A 284 14.63 -7.04 6.91
N ASP A 285 15.07 -7.87 7.86
CA ASP A 285 16.15 -7.54 8.79
C ASP A 285 17.48 -7.35 8.05
N GLY A 286 17.77 -8.22 7.06
CA GLY A 286 18.95 -8.05 6.20
C GLY A 286 18.94 -6.73 5.43
N ALA A 287 17.77 -6.34 4.91
CA ALA A 287 17.61 -5.06 4.22
C ALA A 287 17.77 -3.86 5.17
N ILE A 288 17.15 -3.90 6.35
CA ILE A 288 17.27 -2.82 7.35
C ILE A 288 18.71 -2.66 7.79
N ASP A 289 19.41 -3.76 8.09
CA ASP A 289 20.81 -3.71 8.53
C ASP A 289 21.74 -3.15 7.44
N ALA A 290 21.48 -3.48 6.17
CA ALA A 290 22.22 -2.89 5.04
C ALA A 290 22.02 -1.36 4.96
N VAL A 291 20.80 -0.87 5.21
CA VAL A 291 20.54 0.59 5.24
C VAL A 291 21.23 1.25 6.42
N VAL A 292 21.17 0.65 7.61
CA VAL A 292 21.87 1.15 8.81
C VAL A 292 23.37 1.24 8.55
N GLU A 293 23.96 0.18 8.00
CA GLU A 293 25.38 0.17 7.63
C GLU A 293 25.70 1.25 6.59
N ALA A 294 24.92 1.34 5.52
CA ALA A 294 25.11 2.32 4.47
C ALA A 294 25.02 3.75 5.00
N MET A 295 24.02 4.07 5.83
CA MET A 295 23.89 5.40 6.43
C MET A 295 25.01 5.71 7.43
N SER A 296 25.43 4.74 8.24
CA SER A 296 26.52 4.92 9.22
C SER A 296 27.89 5.18 8.57
N LYS A 297 28.10 4.64 7.37
CA LYS A 297 29.34 4.78 6.58
C LYS A 297 29.23 5.85 5.49
N ASP A 298 28.12 6.57 5.46
CA ASP A 298 27.74 7.52 4.41
C ASP A 298 27.85 6.98 2.97
N ILE A 299 27.49 5.72 2.79
CA ILE A 299 27.33 5.10 1.47
C ILE A 299 26.06 5.67 0.82
N THR A 300 26.18 6.02 -0.46
CA THR A 300 25.11 6.54 -1.30
C THR A 300 25.03 5.73 -2.59
N TYR A 301 23.83 5.68 -3.17
CA TYR A 301 23.58 5.04 -4.46
C TYR A 301 22.97 6.07 -5.41
N THR A 302 23.23 5.89 -6.68
CA THR A 302 22.54 6.58 -7.77
C THR A 302 21.26 5.84 -8.14
N THR A 303 20.31 6.56 -8.74
CA THR A 303 19.08 5.95 -9.28
C THR A 303 19.40 4.85 -10.28
N GLU A 304 20.40 5.04 -11.14
CA GLU A 304 20.83 4.07 -12.15
C GLU A 304 21.35 2.78 -11.50
N GLU A 305 22.22 2.86 -10.48
CA GLU A 305 22.72 1.67 -9.78
C GLU A 305 21.60 0.85 -9.14
N VAL A 306 20.60 1.52 -8.55
CA VAL A 306 19.44 0.82 -7.94
C VAL A 306 18.56 0.20 -9.02
N GLU A 307 18.30 0.91 -10.12
CA GLU A 307 17.53 0.42 -11.26
C GLU A 307 18.19 -0.81 -11.91
N ASP A 308 19.51 -0.77 -12.12
CA ASP A 308 20.31 -1.87 -12.67
C ASP A 308 20.29 -3.11 -11.77
N LEU A 309 20.50 -2.92 -10.46
CA LEU A 309 20.42 -4.01 -9.49
C LEU A 309 19.03 -4.64 -9.48
N PHE A 310 17.99 -3.81 -9.45
CA PHE A 310 16.61 -4.28 -9.50
C PHE A 310 16.32 -5.06 -10.78
N GLU A 311 16.81 -4.60 -11.94
CA GLU A 311 16.66 -5.31 -13.21
C GLU A 311 17.31 -6.70 -13.15
N VAL A 312 18.53 -6.81 -12.61
CA VAL A 312 19.22 -8.10 -12.48
C VAL A 312 18.40 -9.09 -11.66
N PHE A 313 17.92 -8.70 -10.47
CA PHE A 313 17.13 -9.57 -9.60
C PHE A 313 15.76 -9.93 -10.19
N SER A 314 15.13 -8.98 -10.88
CA SER A 314 13.78 -9.17 -11.39
C SER A 314 13.75 -9.91 -12.73
N THR A 315 14.86 -9.97 -13.49
CA THR A 315 14.93 -10.59 -14.83
C THR A 315 15.70 -11.91 -14.90
N ARG A 316 16.51 -12.24 -13.89
CA ARG A 316 17.36 -13.44 -13.90
C ARG A 316 16.98 -14.37 -12.74
N PRO A 317 16.43 -15.57 -13.00
CA PRO A 317 16.04 -16.50 -11.93
C PRO A 317 17.18 -16.83 -10.97
N GLY A 318 18.40 -16.98 -11.48
CA GLY A 318 19.59 -17.32 -10.69
C GLY A 318 20.09 -16.20 -9.79
N ALA A 319 19.58 -14.98 -9.91
CA ALA A 319 19.89 -13.89 -8.99
C ALA A 319 19.08 -14.01 -7.68
N LEU A 320 17.93 -14.70 -7.71
CA LEU A 320 17.10 -14.92 -6.53
C LEU A 320 17.51 -16.22 -5.84
N PRO A 321 17.82 -16.22 -4.55
CA PRO A 321 18.09 -17.47 -3.85
C PRO A 321 16.82 -18.31 -3.82
N GLN A 322 16.93 -19.61 -4.13
CA GLN A 322 15.79 -20.53 -4.15
C GLN A 322 15.02 -20.55 -2.82
N ALA A 323 15.71 -20.32 -1.70
CA ALA A 323 15.11 -20.18 -0.38
C ALA A 323 14.06 -19.06 -0.28
N SER A 324 14.14 -18.02 -1.11
CA SER A 324 13.22 -16.87 -1.09
C SER A 324 11.99 -17.04 -1.97
N TRP A 325 11.96 -18.03 -2.88
CA TRP A 325 10.96 -18.08 -3.94
C TRP A 325 9.52 -18.20 -3.42
N HIS A 326 9.35 -18.90 -2.31
CA HIS A 326 8.05 -19.07 -1.68
C HIS A 326 7.49 -17.75 -1.08
N LEU A 327 8.30 -16.69 -0.96
CA LEU A 327 7.86 -15.38 -0.49
C LEU A 327 7.22 -14.53 -1.59
N PHE A 328 7.37 -14.90 -2.86
CA PHE A 328 6.86 -14.12 -3.99
C PHE A 328 5.41 -14.51 -4.30
N THR A 329 4.50 -14.08 -3.44
CA THR A 329 3.08 -14.14 -3.71
C THR A 329 2.41 -12.91 -3.12
N ALA A 330 1.57 -12.23 -3.90
CA ALA A 330 0.80 -11.08 -3.46
C ALA A 330 -0.70 -11.36 -3.62
N ASP A 331 -1.49 -10.81 -2.70
CA ASP A 331 -2.95 -10.78 -2.82
C ASP A 331 -3.37 -9.53 -3.60
N ASP A 332 -4.01 -9.74 -4.76
CA ASP A 332 -4.58 -8.75 -5.67
C ASP A 332 -6.10 -8.98 -5.86
N ASP A 333 -6.80 -9.45 -4.82
CA ASP A 333 -8.26 -9.62 -4.84
C ASP A 333 -8.98 -8.30 -5.18
N ILE A 334 -8.44 -7.13 -4.80
CA ILE A 334 -9.02 -5.81 -5.12
C ILE A 334 -9.20 -5.57 -6.63
N SER A 335 -8.37 -6.20 -7.46
CA SER A 335 -8.44 -6.15 -8.93
C SER A 335 -9.20 -7.35 -9.51
N GLY A 336 -9.64 -8.28 -8.66
CA GLY A 336 -10.35 -9.50 -9.05
C GLY A 336 -9.45 -10.71 -9.30
N ASN A 337 -8.12 -10.54 -9.27
CA ASN A 337 -7.13 -11.52 -9.72
C ASN A 337 -6.79 -12.61 -8.68
N GLY A 338 -7.07 -12.38 -7.40
CA GLY A 338 -6.69 -13.29 -6.33
C GLY A 338 -5.19 -13.29 -6.07
N MET A 339 -4.60 -14.47 -5.91
CA MET A 339 -3.16 -14.60 -5.64
C MET A 339 -2.36 -14.47 -6.92
N VAL A 340 -1.40 -13.55 -6.96
CA VAL A 340 -0.47 -13.36 -8.07
C VAL A 340 0.95 -13.71 -7.63
N ASN A 341 1.75 -14.26 -8.54
CA ASN A 341 3.15 -14.61 -8.31
C ASN A 341 4.01 -14.00 -9.42
N PRO A 342 4.89 -13.03 -9.10
CA PRO A 342 5.73 -12.38 -10.10
C PRO A 342 6.81 -13.29 -10.69
N LEU A 343 7.08 -14.46 -10.09
CA LEU A 343 8.04 -15.43 -10.61
C LEU A 343 7.49 -16.28 -11.78
N HIS A 344 6.18 -16.26 -12.05
CA HIS A 344 5.60 -16.98 -13.19
C HIS A 344 6.22 -16.56 -14.54
N ILE A 345 6.82 -15.36 -14.62
CA ILE A 345 7.58 -14.92 -15.81
C ILE A 345 8.76 -15.84 -16.15
N PHE A 346 9.27 -16.58 -15.16
CA PHE A 346 10.34 -17.55 -15.33
C PHE A 346 9.85 -18.97 -15.68
N GLY A 347 8.53 -19.15 -15.85
CA GLY A 347 7.91 -20.43 -16.19
C GLY A 347 7.76 -21.40 -15.01
N PHE A 348 7.74 -20.89 -13.77
CA PHE A 348 7.50 -21.66 -12.55
C PHE A 348 6.02 -21.82 -12.22
#